data_AF-U6RQ83-F1
#
_entry.id   AF-U6RQ83-F1
#
_cell.length_a   1.000
_cell.length_b   1.000
_cell.length_c   1.000
_cell.angle_alpha   90.00
_cell.angle_beta   90.00
_cell.angle_gamma   90.00
#
_symmetry.space_group_name_H-M   'P 1'
#
loop_
_entity.id
_entity.type
_entity.pdbx_description
1 polymer ?
#
loop_
_entity_poly.entity_id
_entity_poly.type
_entity_poly.pdbx_seq_one_letter_code
_entity_poly.pdbx_strand_id
1 'polypeptide(L)'
;MRTWKNYLCMLAALVVTLGFTSCESDEDIGFDLSGLYGVTWFGDMGAGDSWGEPLDSYITFTSGSRPDHGVGTEDLYYTTPPFEYYDTYKFDWFIENGRLYIDYDTGESIIIDYPHVNGNYFYGTIGNFDFRLEYDGGRSVKRQADISK
;
A
#
# COMPACT_ATOMS: atom_id res chain seq x y z
N MET A 1 1.99 55.10 1.54
CA MET A 1 2.54 53.90 0.87
C MET A 1 3.25 52.92 1.82
N ARG A 2 3.02 52.96 3.15
CA ARG A 2 3.77 52.12 4.11
C ARG A 2 3.04 50.82 4.49
N THR A 3 1.72 50.77 4.29
CA THR A 3 0.86 49.65 4.68
C THR A 3 0.72 48.57 3.59
N TRP A 4 0.65 48.97 2.32
CA TRP A 4 0.58 48.06 1.15
C TRP A 4 1.74 47.06 1.11
N LYS A 5 2.98 47.52 1.33
CA LYS A 5 4.17 46.66 1.34
C LYS A 5 4.10 45.59 2.45
N ASN A 6 3.49 45.91 3.58
CA ASN A 6 3.36 44.99 4.71
C ASN A 6 2.29 43.91 4.44
N TYR A 7 1.19 44.27 3.79
CA TYR A 7 0.18 43.28 3.36
C TYR A 7 0.71 42.34 2.28
N LEU A 8 1.51 42.84 1.34
CA LEU A 8 2.14 42.03 0.30
C LEU A 8 3.12 41.00 0.89
N CYS A 9 3.91 41.40 1.89
CA CYS A 9 4.81 40.49 2.61
C CYS A 9 4.06 39.46 3.47
N MET A 10 2.95 39.83 4.13
CA MET A 10 2.14 38.87 4.89
C MET A 10 1.42 37.85 3.99
N LEU A 11 0.92 38.28 2.83
CA LEU A 11 0.30 37.38 1.84
C LEU A 11 1.33 36.42 1.23
N ALA A 12 2.54 36.89 0.94
CA ALA A 12 3.64 36.04 0.49
C ALA A 12 4.04 35.00 1.57
N ALA A 13 4.08 35.39 2.84
CA ALA A 13 4.35 34.46 3.94
C ALA A 13 3.24 33.39 4.10
N LEU A 14 1.98 33.77 3.90
CA LEU A 14 0.83 32.83 3.96
C LEU A 14 0.85 31.81 2.81
N VAL A 15 1.21 32.26 1.59
CA VAL A 15 1.35 31.37 0.42
C VAL A 15 2.53 30.40 0.59
N VAL A 16 3.63 30.83 1.23
CA VAL A 16 4.74 29.93 1.57
C VAL A 16 4.34 28.89 2.61
N THR A 17 3.51 29.23 3.61
CA THR A 17 3.02 28.25 4.59
C THR A 17 2.00 27.26 4.02
N LEU A 18 1.22 27.67 3.00
CA LEU A 18 0.28 26.80 2.30
C LEU A 18 0.97 25.96 1.20
N GLY A 19 2.20 26.29 0.81
CA GLY A 19 3.01 25.50 -0.13
C GLY A 19 3.68 24.28 0.49
N PHE A 20 3.58 24.11 1.81
CA PHE A 20 3.99 22.91 2.54
C PHE A 20 2.77 22.08 2.94
N THR A 21 1.78 21.90 2.05
CA THR A 21 0.92 20.72 2.17
C THR A 21 1.86 19.54 1.97
N SER A 22 2.12 18.76 3.01
CA SER A 22 3.09 17.66 2.96
C SER A 22 2.70 16.67 1.86
N CYS A 23 3.29 16.81 0.68
CA CYS A 23 3.55 15.65 -0.15
C CYS A 23 4.55 14.82 0.66
N GLU A 24 4.04 13.80 1.35
CA GLU A 24 4.88 12.69 1.76
C GLU A 24 5.68 12.25 0.53
N SER A 25 6.99 12.08 0.69
CA SER A 25 7.80 11.72 -0.47
C SER A 25 7.50 10.28 -0.89
N ASP A 26 7.77 9.96 -2.15
CA ASP A 26 7.58 8.60 -2.67
C ASP A 26 8.41 7.57 -1.85
N GLU A 27 9.58 7.98 -1.33
CA GLU A 27 10.41 7.17 -0.43
C GLU A 27 9.77 6.99 0.96
N ASP A 28 9.13 8.02 1.52
CA ASP A 28 8.45 7.91 2.83
C ASP A 28 7.26 6.97 2.75
N ILE A 29 6.41 7.11 1.71
CA ILE A 29 5.27 6.21 1.44
C ILE A 29 5.75 4.76 1.32
N GLY A 30 6.79 4.54 0.50
CA GLY A 30 7.31 3.22 0.26
C GLY A 30 7.99 2.60 1.49
N PHE A 31 8.64 3.42 2.34
CA PHE A 31 9.20 2.97 3.61
C PHE A 31 8.11 2.55 4.61
N ASP A 32 7.03 3.33 4.71
CA ASP A 32 5.90 3.00 5.58
C ASP A 32 5.19 1.70 5.15
N LEU A 33 5.12 1.46 3.84
CA LEU A 33 4.55 0.25 3.24
C LEU A 33 5.38 -1.01 3.50
N SER A 34 6.71 -0.91 3.35
CA SER A 34 7.60 -2.09 3.23
C SER A 34 8.56 -2.28 4.41
N GLY A 35 8.77 -1.24 5.22
CA GLY A 35 9.73 -1.22 6.31
C GLY A 35 11.17 -1.59 5.89
N LEU A 36 12.01 -1.89 6.89
CA LEU A 36 13.42 -2.21 6.65
C LEU A 36 13.66 -3.64 6.14
N TYR A 37 12.78 -4.58 6.49
CA TYR A 37 12.97 -6.04 6.26
C TYR A 37 11.81 -6.68 5.49
N GLY A 38 10.96 -5.87 4.87
CA GLY A 38 9.71 -6.32 4.27
C GLY A 38 8.56 -6.36 5.28
N VAL A 39 7.37 -6.06 4.80
CA VAL A 39 6.14 -6.02 5.60
C VAL A 39 5.03 -6.74 4.82
N THR A 40 4.31 -7.61 5.53
CA THR A 40 3.13 -8.32 5.00
C THR A 40 1.85 -7.67 5.51
N TRP A 41 0.96 -7.38 4.58
CA TRP A 41 -0.38 -6.87 4.81
C TRP A 41 -1.41 -7.92 4.38
N PHE A 42 -2.49 -8.05 5.13
CA PHE A 42 -3.51 -9.08 4.94
C PHE A 42 -4.91 -8.50 4.82
N GLY A 43 -5.67 -8.94 3.83
CA GLY A 43 -7.11 -8.70 3.72
C GLY A 43 -7.60 -8.68 2.28
N ASP A 44 -8.82 -8.19 2.10
CA ASP A 44 -9.48 -8.11 0.79
C ASP A 44 -8.90 -6.96 -0.06
N MET A 45 -8.24 -7.32 -1.17
CA MET A 45 -7.80 -6.39 -2.23
C MET A 45 -8.70 -6.43 -3.47
N GLY A 46 -9.83 -7.15 -3.43
CA GLY A 46 -10.73 -7.35 -4.55
C GLY A 46 -10.34 -8.51 -5.47
N ALA A 47 -9.46 -9.41 -5.00
CA ALA A 47 -9.08 -10.61 -5.74
C ALA A 47 -10.20 -11.65 -5.75
N GLY A 48 -10.30 -12.40 -6.84
CA GLY A 48 -11.26 -13.50 -6.95
C GLY A 48 -10.78 -14.58 -7.91
N ASP A 49 -11.26 -15.79 -7.71
CA ASP A 49 -10.94 -16.91 -8.61
C ASP A 49 -11.66 -16.78 -9.97
N SER A 50 -11.45 -17.74 -10.86
CA SER A 50 -12.09 -17.76 -12.19
C SER A 50 -13.63 -17.84 -12.16
N TRP A 51 -14.22 -18.20 -11.02
CA TRP A 51 -15.66 -18.29 -10.81
C TRP A 51 -16.22 -17.10 -10.03
N GLY A 52 -15.36 -16.17 -9.59
CA GLY A 52 -15.71 -14.98 -8.83
C GLY A 52 -15.82 -15.21 -7.33
N GLU A 53 -15.32 -16.33 -6.80
CA GLU A 53 -15.22 -16.53 -5.36
C GLU A 53 -14.15 -15.59 -4.78
N PRO A 54 -14.46 -14.85 -3.71
CA PRO A 54 -13.56 -13.83 -3.16
C PRO A 54 -12.34 -14.49 -2.49
N LEU A 55 -11.18 -13.85 -2.65
CA LEU A 55 -9.91 -14.26 -2.08
C LEU A 55 -9.34 -13.13 -1.20
N ASP A 56 -8.79 -13.50 -0.05
CA ASP A 56 -7.98 -12.59 0.75
C ASP A 56 -6.53 -12.62 0.26
N SER A 57 -5.91 -11.45 0.23
CA SER A 57 -4.51 -11.25 -0.16
C SER A 57 -3.61 -11.16 1.06
N TYR A 58 -2.50 -11.90 1.05
CA TYR A 58 -1.33 -11.69 1.89
C TYR A 58 -0.22 -11.08 1.04
N ILE A 59 -0.22 -9.76 0.94
CA ILE A 59 0.71 -9.02 0.10
C ILE A 59 1.93 -8.56 0.90
N THR A 60 3.11 -8.92 0.44
CA THR A 60 4.38 -8.60 1.09
C THR A 60 5.19 -7.68 0.20
N PHE A 61 5.51 -6.49 0.72
CA PHE A 61 6.38 -5.53 0.05
C PHE A 61 7.77 -5.60 0.67
N THR A 62 8.80 -5.76 -0.15
CA THR A 62 10.21 -5.70 0.26
C THR A 62 10.90 -4.58 -0.51
N SER A 63 11.39 -3.58 0.22
CA SER A 63 12.20 -2.50 -0.35
C SER A 63 13.46 -3.03 -1.04
N GLY A 64 13.80 -2.43 -2.18
CA GLY A 64 15.05 -2.65 -2.89
C GLY A 64 16.19 -1.83 -2.29
N SER A 65 17.02 -1.27 -3.17
CA SER A 65 18.12 -0.38 -2.74
C SER A 65 17.65 0.97 -2.21
N ARG A 66 16.40 1.35 -2.52
CA ARG A 66 15.71 2.53 -1.99
C ARG A 66 14.31 2.15 -1.54
N PRO A 67 13.68 2.97 -0.68
CA PRO A 67 12.37 2.65 -0.14
C PRO A 67 11.20 2.89 -1.10
N ASP A 68 11.39 3.65 -2.18
CA ASP A 68 10.36 3.97 -3.17
C ASP A 68 10.13 2.85 -4.21
N HIS A 69 10.88 1.75 -4.17
CA HIS A 69 10.71 0.62 -5.08
C HIS A 69 11.25 -0.68 -4.51
N GLY A 70 10.81 -1.80 -5.06
CA GLY A 70 11.33 -3.09 -4.68
C GLY A 70 10.59 -4.24 -5.34
N VAL A 71 10.61 -5.37 -4.63
CA VAL A 71 9.95 -6.62 -5.05
C VAL A 71 8.90 -7.00 -4.02
N GLY A 72 7.97 -7.85 -4.41
CA GLY A 72 6.98 -8.38 -3.50
C GLY A 72 6.38 -9.70 -3.94
N THR A 73 5.57 -10.24 -3.05
CA THR A 73 4.83 -11.48 -3.25
C THR A 73 3.41 -11.30 -2.71
N GLU A 74 2.42 -11.85 -3.41
CA GLU A 74 1.04 -11.90 -2.95
C GLU A 74 0.58 -13.34 -2.93
N ASP A 75 0.25 -13.86 -1.75
CA ASP A 75 -0.36 -15.16 -1.59
C ASP A 75 -1.88 -14.98 -1.42
N LEU A 76 -2.67 -15.69 -2.22
CA LEU A 76 -4.13 -15.63 -2.17
C LEU A 76 -4.72 -16.84 -1.44
N TYR A 77 -5.74 -16.60 -0.63
CA TYR A 77 -6.45 -17.64 0.11
C TYR A 77 -7.96 -17.44 0.00
N TYR A 78 -8.72 -18.54 0.02
CA TYR A 78 -10.18 -18.44 0.14
C TYR A 78 -10.57 -17.80 1.47
N THR A 79 -11.59 -16.94 1.43
CA THR A 79 -12.09 -16.21 2.60
C THR A 79 -12.96 -17.06 3.54
N THR A 80 -13.35 -18.27 3.11
CA THR A 80 -14.16 -19.21 3.90
C THR A 80 -13.32 -20.37 4.45
N PRO A 81 -13.58 -20.82 5.70
CA PRO A 81 -12.92 -22.01 6.25
C PRO A 81 -13.02 -23.22 5.30
N PRO A 82 -11.91 -23.95 5.08
CA PRO A 82 -10.66 -23.93 5.84
C PRO A 82 -9.59 -22.94 5.34
N PHE A 83 -9.98 -21.88 4.62
CA PHE A 83 -9.10 -20.82 4.11
C PHE A 83 -7.95 -21.40 3.27
N GLU A 84 -8.31 -22.17 2.26
CA GLU A 84 -7.33 -22.89 1.44
C GLU A 84 -6.47 -21.91 0.63
N TYR A 85 -5.18 -22.25 0.51
CA TYR A 85 -4.26 -21.56 -0.39
C TYR A 85 -4.75 -21.71 -1.84
N TYR A 86 -4.76 -20.60 -2.57
CA TYR A 86 -5.14 -20.55 -3.98
C TYR A 86 -3.91 -20.48 -4.89
N ASP A 87 -3.14 -19.39 -4.80
CA ASP A 87 -1.97 -19.15 -5.66
C ASP A 87 -1.02 -18.11 -5.05
N THR A 88 0.17 -17.99 -5.63
CA THR A 88 1.19 -16.99 -5.28
C THR A 88 1.61 -16.24 -6.52
N TYR A 89 1.55 -14.91 -6.45
CA TYR A 89 2.09 -14.03 -7.47
C TYR A 89 3.32 -13.29 -6.96
N LYS A 90 4.24 -13.03 -7.89
CA LYS A 90 5.41 -12.17 -7.67
C LYS A 90 5.23 -10.90 -8.46
N PHE A 91 5.77 -9.81 -7.94
CA PHE A 91 5.68 -8.51 -8.58
C PHE A 91 6.87 -7.63 -8.24
N ASP A 92 7.17 -6.71 -9.14
CA ASP A 92 7.93 -5.51 -8.84
C ASP A 92 6.94 -4.40 -8.40
N TRP A 93 7.40 -3.48 -7.56
CA TRP A 93 6.59 -2.34 -7.16
C TRP A 93 7.42 -1.07 -7.09
N PHE A 94 6.76 0.06 -7.28
CA PHE A 94 7.36 1.39 -7.07
C PHE A 94 6.30 2.44 -6.74
N ILE A 95 6.73 3.50 -6.07
CA ILE A 95 5.93 4.70 -5.83
C ILE A 95 6.37 5.77 -6.83
N GLU A 96 5.41 6.38 -7.52
CA GLU A 96 5.67 7.55 -8.37
C GLU A 96 4.53 8.55 -8.26
N ASN A 97 4.87 9.80 -7.91
CA ASN A 97 3.89 10.87 -7.72
C ASN A 97 2.80 10.52 -6.68
N GLY A 98 3.20 9.85 -5.59
CA GLY A 98 2.31 9.43 -4.51
C GLY A 98 1.33 8.31 -4.86
N ARG A 99 1.59 7.56 -5.94
CA ARG A 99 0.81 6.38 -6.34
C ARG A 99 1.68 5.13 -6.31
N LEU A 100 1.11 4.02 -5.86
CA LEU A 100 1.78 2.73 -5.84
C LEU A 100 1.44 1.95 -7.10
N TYR A 101 2.47 1.55 -7.82
CA TYR A 101 2.39 0.69 -9.00
C TYR A 101 2.88 -0.70 -8.60
N ILE A 102 2.12 -1.72 -9.00
CA ILE A 102 2.47 -3.13 -8.80
C ILE A 102 2.41 -3.79 -10.17
N ASP A 103 3.56 -4.30 -10.62
CA ASP A 103 3.73 -4.98 -11.89
C ASP A 103 3.99 -6.47 -11.63
N TYR A 104 2.96 -7.29 -11.85
CA TYR A 104 3.06 -8.73 -11.63
C TYR A 104 3.83 -9.42 -12.75
N ASP A 105 4.55 -10.49 -12.40
CA ASP A 105 5.28 -11.35 -13.35
C ASP A 105 4.36 -11.99 -14.41
N THR A 106 3.04 -12.02 -14.16
CA THR A 106 2.01 -12.46 -15.11
C THR A 106 1.81 -11.50 -16.28
N GLY A 107 2.31 -10.27 -16.17
CA GLY A 107 2.12 -9.17 -17.12
C GLY A 107 0.91 -8.29 -16.80
N GLU A 108 0.21 -8.53 -15.69
CA GLU A 108 -0.82 -7.65 -15.17
C GLU A 108 -0.20 -6.54 -14.29
N SER A 109 -0.79 -5.35 -14.33
CA SER A 109 -0.36 -4.22 -13.51
C SER A 109 -1.56 -3.58 -12.84
N ILE A 110 -1.40 -3.22 -11.56
CA ILE A 110 -2.40 -2.46 -10.81
C ILE A 110 -1.80 -1.15 -10.30
N ILE A 111 -2.66 -0.14 -10.22
CA ILE A 111 -2.32 1.17 -9.66
C ILE A 111 -3.19 1.36 -8.42
N ILE A 112 -2.54 1.66 -7.31
CA ILE A 112 -3.18 2.00 -6.05
C ILE A 112 -3.08 3.50 -5.86
N ASP A 113 -4.25 4.14 -5.89
CA ASP A 113 -4.43 5.56 -5.57
C ASP A 113 -4.46 5.76 -4.05
N TYR A 114 -3.88 6.89 -3.60
CA TYR A 114 -3.82 7.31 -2.20
C TYR A 114 -3.29 6.23 -1.22
N PRO A 115 -2.19 5.52 -1.53
CA PRO A 115 -1.61 4.54 -0.62
C PRO A 115 -1.15 5.24 0.66
N HIS A 116 -1.57 4.72 1.80
CA HIS A 116 -1.08 5.22 3.09
C HIS A 116 -1.20 4.17 4.18
N VAL A 117 -0.26 4.24 5.13
CA VAL A 117 -0.25 3.38 6.32
C VAL A 117 -0.66 4.21 7.54
N ASN A 118 -1.56 3.66 8.34
CA ASN A 118 -1.95 4.25 9.61
C ASN A 118 -2.02 3.17 10.70
N GLY A 119 -0.98 3.12 11.53
CA GLY A 119 -0.83 2.12 12.57
C GLY A 119 -0.66 0.73 11.96
N ASN A 120 -1.59 -0.18 12.26
CA ASN A 120 -1.56 -1.56 11.78
C ASN A 120 -2.37 -1.76 10.49
N TYR A 121 -2.63 -0.70 9.73
CA TYR A 121 -3.46 -0.80 8.53
C TYR A 121 -2.84 -0.07 7.36
N PHE A 122 -2.89 -0.71 6.20
CA PHE A 122 -2.56 -0.16 4.90
C PHE A 122 -3.86 0.05 4.12
N TYR A 123 -4.02 1.24 3.54
CA TYR A 123 -5.19 1.66 2.80
C TYR A 123 -4.79 2.11 1.40
N GLY A 124 -5.75 2.01 0.48
CA GLY A 124 -5.64 2.58 -0.85
C GLY A 124 -6.90 2.29 -1.67
N THR A 125 -6.89 2.78 -2.90
CA THR A 125 -8.01 2.60 -3.84
C THR A 125 -7.50 1.98 -5.14
N ILE A 126 -8.12 0.89 -5.58
CA ILE A 126 -7.89 0.28 -6.89
C ILE A 126 -9.09 0.59 -7.77
N GLY A 127 -8.94 1.54 -8.70
CA GLY A 127 -10.05 2.01 -9.54
C GLY A 127 -11.16 2.67 -8.70
N ASN A 128 -12.25 1.93 -8.43
CA ASN A 128 -13.37 2.38 -7.59
C ASN A 128 -13.53 1.55 -6.31
N PHE A 129 -12.56 0.70 -5.97
CA PHE A 129 -12.58 -0.18 -4.82
C PHE A 129 -11.61 0.32 -3.76
N ASP A 130 -12.14 0.74 -2.61
CA ASP A 130 -11.33 1.11 -1.45
C ASP A 130 -11.03 -0.13 -0.62
N PHE A 131 -9.75 -0.38 -0.33
CA PHE A 131 -9.33 -1.51 0.49
C PHE A 131 -8.72 -1.07 1.82
N ARG A 132 -8.68 -2.01 2.75
CA ARG A 132 -7.91 -1.90 4.00
C ARG A 132 -7.31 -3.25 4.37
N LEU A 133 -6.00 -3.31 4.40
CA LEU A 133 -5.25 -4.49 4.82
C LEU A 133 -4.69 -4.31 6.22
N GLU A 134 -4.70 -5.37 7.02
CA GLU A 134 -4.14 -5.40 8.37
C GLU A 134 -2.68 -5.86 8.33
N TYR A 135 -1.82 -5.22 9.11
CA TYR A 135 -0.46 -5.68 9.32
C TYR A 135 -0.45 -7.08 9.94
N ASP A 136 0.15 -8.04 9.25
CA ASP A 136 0.14 -9.42 9.72
C ASP A 136 1.09 -9.63 10.92
N GLY A 137 2.16 -8.84 11.06
CA GLY A 137 3.06 -8.93 12.20
C GLY A 137 3.81 -10.26 12.33
N GLY A 138 4.00 -10.98 11.22
CA GLY A 138 4.62 -12.31 11.18
C GLY A 138 3.72 -13.42 11.74
N ARG A 139 2.39 -13.25 11.65
CA ARG A 139 1.36 -14.19 12.11
C ARG A 139 0.83 -15.10 11.02
N SER A 140 1.24 -14.94 9.77
CA SER A 140 0.83 -15.74 8.61
C SER A 140 1.00 -17.25 8.85
N VAL A 141 2.07 -17.65 9.55
CA VAL A 141 2.29 -19.05 9.97
C VAL A 141 1.34 -19.50 11.11
N LYS A 142 0.89 -18.58 11.98
CA LYS A 142 0.01 -18.89 13.12
C LYS A 142 -1.46 -18.95 12.73
N ARG A 143 -1.95 -18.09 11.83
CA ARG A 143 -3.34 -18.16 11.35
C ARG A 143 -3.62 -19.47 10.60
N GLN A 144 -2.72 -19.92 9.72
CA GLN A 144 -2.83 -21.25 9.09
C GLN A 144 -2.90 -22.40 10.11
N ALA A 145 -2.14 -22.33 11.21
CA ALA A 145 -2.11 -23.37 12.25
C ALA A 145 -3.31 -23.35 13.21
N ASP A 146 -3.94 -22.19 13.41
CA ASP A 146 -5.15 -22.06 14.24
C ASP A 146 -6.44 -22.36 13.44
N ILE A 147 -6.38 -22.22 12.12
CA ILE A 147 -7.47 -22.56 11.19
C ILE A 147 -7.56 -24.07 10.92
N SER A 148 -6.46 -24.82 11.06
CA SER A 148 -6.40 -26.27 10.79
C SER A 148 -6.81 -27.16 11.98
N LYS A 149 -7.53 -26.63 12.98
CA LYS A 149 -7.95 -27.37 14.19
C LYS A 149 -9.46 -27.41 14.36
#